data_AF-A0A938K3Z8-F1
#
_entry.id   AF-A0A938K3Z8-F1
#
_cell.length_a   1.000
_cell.length_b   1.000
_cell.length_c   1.000
_cell.angle_alpha   90.00
_cell.angle_beta   90.00
_cell.angle_gamma   90.00
#
_symmetry.space_group_name_H-M   'P 1'
#
loop_
_entity.id
_entity.type
_entity.pdbx_description
1 polymer ?
#
loop_
_entity_poly.entity_id
_entity_poly.type
_entity_poly.pdbx_seq_one_letter_code
_entity_poly.pdbx_strand_id
1 'polypeptide(L)'
;MRECRLLAIAALLALAGCGGADSSASSPQPARAVVAAASQPAKVDLDAIFPRGRGRDLLLNNCTTCHTFVPIVVLQMTREAWERNSRDHRERVKGLNDADFRALYEYLMANFNPDKPAPALPRELLDTWTSY
;
A
#
# COMPACT_ATOMS: atom_id res chain seq x y z
N MET A 1 -55.14 -20.54 25.64
CA MET A 1 -54.14 -19.89 26.51
C MET A 1 -54.48 -18.41 26.57
N ARG A 2 -54.91 -18.00 27.76
CA ARG A 2 -55.23 -16.66 28.32
C ARG A 2 -55.11 -15.39 27.46
N GLU A 3 -56.30 -14.83 27.19
CA GLU A 3 -56.80 -13.50 27.61
C GLU A 3 -56.06 -12.22 27.13
N CYS A 4 -56.75 -11.57 26.18
CA CYS A 4 -56.62 -10.20 25.74
C CYS A 4 -57.16 -9.23 26.80
N ARG A 5 -56.38 -8.22 27.21
CA ARG A 5 -56.89 -6.99 27.82
C ARG A 5 -56.18 -5.76 27.25
N LEU A 6 -56.95 -5.04 26.44
CA LEU A 6 -56.76 -3.64 26.05
C LEU A 6 -56.97 -2.70 27.26
N LEU A 7 -56.65 -1.42 27.02
CA LEU A 7 -56.87 -0.20 27.81
C LEU A 7 -55.64 0.24 28.61
N ALA A 8 -55.23 1.50 28.65
CA ALA A 8 -55.65 2.71 27.95
C ALA A 8 -54.53 3.75 28.08
N ILE A 9 -54.58 4.72 27.18
CA ILE A 9 -53.71 5.90 27.04
C ILE A 9 -53.76 6.78 28.30
N ALA A 10 -52.61 7.31 28.71
CA ALA A 10 -52.53 8.55 29.48
C ALA A 10 -51.40 9.42 28.91
N ALA A 11 -51.80 10.46 28.19
CA ALA A 11 -50.95 11.55 27.76
C ALA A 11 -50.79 12.56 28.92
N LEU A 12 -49.58 13.07 29.15
CA LEU A 12 -49.34 14.31 29.88
C LEU A 12 -48.23 15.09 29.18
N LEU A 13 -48.62 16.27 28.72
CA LEU A 13 -47.85 17.28 28.01
C LEU A 13 -47.25 18.30 29.00
N ALA A 14 -46.15 18.92 28.56
CA ALA A 14 -45.52 20.18 29.01
C ALA A 14 -44.67 20.06 30.32
N LEU A 15 -43.50 20.68 30.44
CA LEU A 15 -43.11 22.05 30.11
C LEU A 15 -41.60 22.18 29.83
N ALA A 16 -41.26 23.23 29.08
CA ALA A 16 -39.92 23.72 28.82
C ALA A 16 -39.14 24.04 30.10
N GLY A 17 -37.85 23.71 30.10
CA GLY A 17 -36.86 24.15 31.07
C GLY A 17 -35.54 24.46 30.37
N CYS A 18 -35.22 25.74 30.25
CA CYS A 18 -33.91 26.23 29.83
C CYS A 18 -32.88 26.07 30.95
N GLY A 19 -31.62 25.83 30.57
CA GLY A 19 -30.47 26.21 31.39
C GLY A 19 -29.80 25.06 32.13
N GLY A 20 -28.65 24.63 31.59
CA GLY A 20 -27.74 23.70 32.22
C GLY A 20 -26.46 23.60 31.40
N ALA A 21 -25.68 24.68 31.39
CA ALA A 21 -24.36 24.71 30.79
C ALA A 21 -23.38 23.96 31.70
N ASP A 22 -23.23 22.65 31.49
CA ASP A 22 -22.11 21.92 32.08
C ASP A 22 -20.90 21.97 31.15
N SER A 23 -20.04 22.92 31.49
CA SER A 23 -18.70 23.10 30.98
C SER A 23 -17.91 21.80 31.12
N SER A 24 -17.82 21.04 30.03
CA SER A 24 -16.80 20.00 29.90
C SER A 24 -15.45 20.69 29.81
N ALA A 25 -14.77 20.77 30.96
CA ALA A 25 -13.41 21.23 31.10
C ALA A 25 -12.50 20.42 30.16
N SER A 26 -12.05 21.07 29.08
CA SER A 26 -10.91 20.61 28.29
C SER A 26 -9.69 20.59 29.22
N SER A 27 -9.22 19.38 29.52
CA SER A 27 -7.89 19.20 30.09
C SER A 27 -6.86 19.72 29.07
N PRO A 28 -5.93 20.62 29.43
CA PRO A 28 -4.85 20.98 28.54
C PRO A 28 -3.88 19.81 28.47
N GLN A 29 -4.03 18.97 27.45
CA GLN A 29 -3.01 17.99 27.12
C GLN A 29 -1.77 18.77 26.66
N PRO A 30 -0.61 18.62 27.33
CA PRO A 30 0.59 19.30 26.88
C PRO A 30 0.89 18.81 25.47
N ALA A 31 0.86 19.75 24.52
CA ALA A 31 1.24 19.50 23.14
C ALA A 31 2.59 18.80 23.15
N ARG A 32 2.61 17.53 22.74
CA ARG A 32 3.83 16.81 22.38
C ARG A 32 4.41 17.48 21.13
N ALA A 33 5.06 18.61 21.34
CA ALA A 33 6.06 19.11 20.42
C ALA A 33 7.34 18.33 20.70
N VAL A 34 7.52 17.20 20.00
CA VAL A 34 8.86 16.61 19.83
C VAL A 34 8.98 16.14 18.38
N VAL A 35 9.46 17.09 17.59
CA VAL A 35 10.21 17.00 16.34
C VAL A 35 9.65 16.10 15.23
N ALA A 36 9.05 16.75 14.23
CA ALA A 36 9.29 16.34 12.86
C ALA A 36 10.81 16.36 12.63
N ALA A 37 11.45 15.21 12.87
CA ALA A 37 12.76 14.96 12.29
C ALA A 37 12.54 15.06 10.80
N ALA A 38 13.11 16.09 10.18
CA ALA A 38 13.18 16.17 8.74
C ALA A 38 13.79 14.86 8.25
N SER A 39 12.97 14.02 7.62
CA SER A 39 13.43 12.81 6.96
C SER A 39 14.49 13.25 5.95
N GLN A 40 15.76 12.98 6.25
CA GLN A 40 16.76 13.03 5.20
C GLN A 40 16.30 12.04 4.12
N PRO A 41 16.44 12.38 2.83
CA PRO A 41 16.07 11.45 1.77
C PRO A 41 16.85 10.17 1.98
N ALA A 42 16.14 9.11 2.36
CA ALA A 42 16.75 7.82 2.61
C ALA A 42 17.32 7.31 1.28
N LYS A 43 18.64 7.12 1.24
CA LYS A 43 19.31 6.56 0.06
C LYS A 43 18.92 5.09 -0.06
N VAL A 44 18.46 4.70 -1.24
CA VAL A 44 18.10 3.33 -1.55
C VAL A 44 19.33 2.62 -2.12
N ASP A 45 19.71 1.50 -1.50
CA ASP A 45 20.75 0.63 -2.02
C ASP A 45 20.16 -0.33 -3.07
N LEU A 46 20.39 -0.02 -4.34
CA LEU A 46 19.90 -0.85 -5.45
C LEU A 46 20.63 -2.18 -5.57
N ASP A 47 21.86 -2.32 -5.08
CA ASP A 47 22.58 -3.59 -5.10
C ASP A 47 22.02 -4.55 -4.04
N ALA A 48 21.49 -4.02 -2.93
CA ALA A 48 20.80 -4.82 -1.90
C ALA A 48 19.41 -5.30 -2.35
N ILE A 49 18.71 -4.53 -3.18
CA ILE A 49 17.35 -4.85 -3.65
C ILE A 49 17.39 -5.74 -4.91
N PHE A 50 18.34 -5.47 -5.81
CA PHE A 50 18.44 -6.14 -7.10
C PHE A 50 19.75 -6.93 -7.17
N PRO A 51 19.74 -8.25 -6.89
CA PRO A 51 20.90 -9.10 -7.06
C PRO A 51 21.56 -8.91 -8.43
N ARG A 52 22.89 -8.74 -8.45
CA ARG A 52 23.64 -8.46 -9.68
C ARG A 52 23.49 -9.58 -10.69
N GLY A 53 23.43 -9.22 -11.97
CA GLY A 53 23.40 -10.16 -13.08
C GLY A 53 22.63 -9.62 -14.28
N ARG A 54 22.68 -10.36 -15.39
CA ARG A 54 22.05 -9.94 -16.65
C ARG A 54 20.56 -9.59 -16.52
N GLY A 55 19.81 -10.35 -15.71
CA GLY A 55 18.38 -10.10 -15.49
C GLY A 55 18.10 -8.79 -14.77
N ARG A 56 18.98 -8.36 -13.86
CA ARG A 56 18.92 -7.04 -13.23
C ARG A 56 19.08 -5.94 -14.26
N ASP A 57 20.07 -6.04 -15.14
CA ASP A 57 20.33 -5.02 -16.14
C ASP A 57 19.14 -4.89 -17.11
N LEU A 58 18.57 -6.03 -17.52
CA LEU A 58 17.34 -6.05 -18.32
C LEU A 58 16.17 -5.37 -17.58
N LEU A 59 15.99 -5.66 -16.29
CA LEU A 59 14.92 -5.06 -15.48
C LEU A 59 15.07 -3.54 -15.38
N LEU A 60 16.24 -3.07 -14.93
CA LEU A 60 16.48 -1.65 -14.69
C LEU A 60 16.48 -0.82 -15.97
N ASN A 61 16.81 -1.42 -17.12
CA ASN A 61 16.79 -0.70 -18.39
C ASN A 61 15.41 -0.68 -19.08
N ASN A 62 14.52 -1.62 -18.75
CA ASN A 62 13.28 -1.80 -19.52
C ASN A 62 12.01 -1.62 -18.66
N CYS A 63 11.98 -2.15 -17.44
CA CYS A 63 10.78 -2.18 -16.61
C CYS A 63 10.55 -0.89 -15.81
N THR A 64 11.58 -0.06 -15.63
CA THR A 64 11.48 1.19 -14.87
C THR A 64 11.30 2.43 -15.76
N THR A 65 10.98 2.21 -17.04
CA THR A 65 10.81 3.29 -18.03
C THR A 65 9.41 3.93 -17.98
N CYS A 66 8.40 3.17 -17.52
CA CYS A 66 7.01 3.63 -17.46
C CYS A 66 6.54 3.99 -16.04
N HIS A 67 7.04 3.28 -15.03
CA HIS A 67 6.70 3.49 -13.62
C HIS A 67 7.86 3.08 -12.73
N THR A 68 7.79 3.37 -11.43
CA THR A 68 8.87 3.00 -10.51
C THR A 68 8.94 1.47 -10.31
N PHE A 69 10.06 0.99 -9.79
CA PHE A 69 10.28 -0.43 -9.51
C PHE A 69 9.51 -0.93 -8.27
N VAL A 70 8.86 -0.05 -7.52
CA VAL A 70 8.23 -0.39 -6.22
C VAL A 70 7.29 -1.60 -6.33
N PRO A 71 6.29 -1.65 -7.23
CA PRO A 71 5.42 -2.82 -7.38
C PRO A 71 6.18 -4.13 -7.67
N ILE A 72 7.32 -4.05 -8.37
CA ILE A 72 8.13 -5.21 -8.72
C ILE A 72 8.67 -5.89 -7.46
N VAL A 73 9.13 -5.10 -6.49
CA VAL A 73 9.84 -5.59 -5.32
C VAL A 73 8.96 -5.78 -4.09
N VAL A 74 7.78 -5.15 -4.03
CA VAL A 74 6.87 -5.28 -2.87
C VAL A 74 5.82 -6.38 -3.02
N LEU A 75 5.42 -6.72 -4.26
CA LEU A 75 4.32 -7.67 -4.49
C LEU A 75 4.70 -9.14 -4.26
N GLN A 76 5.99 -9.48 -4.34
CA GLN A 76 6.53 -10.84 -4.10
C GLN A 76 5.67 -11.94 -4.77
N MET A 77 5.43 -11.78 -6.07
CA MET A 77 4.45 -12.57 -6.81
C MET A 77 4.85 -14.03 -7.01
N THR A 78 3.86 -14.93 -7.05
CA THR A 78 4.09 -16.34 -7.45
C THR A 78 4.56 -16.44 -8.90
N ARG A 79 5.09 -17.59 -9.31
CA ARG A 79 5.45 -17.89 -10.70
C ARG A 79 4.29 -17.62 -11.65
N GLU A 80 3.10 -18.13 -11.34
CA GLU A 80 1.91 -18.00 -12.18
C GLU A 80 1.47 -16.53 -12.29
N ALA A 81 1.66 -15.75 -11.22
CA ALA A 81 1.37 -14.32 -11.22
C ALA A 81 2.38 -13.53 -12.09
N TRP A 82 3.67 -13.87 -12.04
CA TRP A 82 4.68 -13.31 -12.93
C TRP A 82 4.43 -13.67 -14.40
N GLU A 83 4.00 -14.89 -14.70
CA GLU A 83 3.64 -15.30 -16.06
C GLU A 83 2.40 -14.57 -16.58
N ARG A 84 1.41 -14.28 -15.72
CA ARG A 84 0.30 -13.39 -16.09
C ARG A 84 0.81 -11.99 -16.39
N ASN A 85 1.59 -11.44 -15.47
CA ASN A 85 2.20 -10.11 -15.63
C ASN A 85 3.02 -10.01 -16.93
N SER A 86 3.75 -11.06 -17.32
CA SER A 86 4.54 -11.09 -18.54
C SER A 86 3.70 -10.98 -19.80
N ARG A 87 2.55 -11.66 -19.85
CA ARG A 87 1.62 -11.54 -20.97
C ARG A 87 1.05 -10.13 -21.06
N ASP A 88 0.70 -9.56 -19.91
CA ASP A 88 0.16 -8.20 -19.86
C ASP A 88 1.19 -7.16 -20.33
N HIS A 89 2.48 -7.35 -20.03
CA HIS A 89 3.54 -6.38 -20.29
C HIS A 89 4.30 -6.60 -21.61
N ARG A 90 4.12 -7.72 -22.31
CA ARG A 90 4.92 -8.03 -23.51
C ARG A 90 4.88 -6.91 -24.55
N GLU A 91 3.69 -6.38 -24.80
CA GLU A 91 3.49 -5.30 -25.78
C GLU A 91 4.06 -3.95 -25.34
N ARG A 92 4.41 -3.78 -24.06
CA ARG A 92 5.03 -2.56 -23.52
C ARG A 92 6.56 -2.56 -23.65
N VAL A 93 7.17 -3.72 -23.86
CA VAL A 93 8.63 -3.89 -23.94
C VAL A 93 9.07 -4.51 -25.28
N LYS A 94 8.45 -4.11 -26.39
CA LYS A 94 8.69 -4.66 -27.74
C LYS A 94 10.15 -4.58 -28.21
N GLY A 95 10.96 -3.71 -27.61
CA GLY A 95 12.40 -3.62 -27.89
C GLY A 95 13.20 -4.83 -27.38
N LEU A 96 12.67 -5.61 -26.44
CA LEU A 96 13.29 -6.85 -25.99
C LEU A 96 12.98 -7.99 -26.96
N ASN A 97 14.04 -8.69 -27.39
CA ASN A 97 13.89 -9.96 -28.07
C ASN A 97 13.37 -11.05 -27.09
N ASP A 98 12.92 -12.18 -27.62
CA ASP A 98 12.29 -13.24 -26.82
C ASP A 98 13.23 -13.87 -25.78
N ALA A 99 14.52 -13.98 -26.08
CA ALA A 99 15.50 -14.54 -25.15
C ALA A 99 15.74 -13.60 -23.96
N ASP A 100 15.79 -12.29 -24.21
CA ASP A 100 15.96 -11.28 -23.18
C ASP A 100 14.70 -11.16 -22.33
N PHE A 101 13.54 -11.17 -22.97
CA PHE A 101 12.25 -11.16 -22.29
C PHE A 101 12.10 -12.37 -21.36
N ARG A 102 12.48 -13.57 -21.82
CA ARG A 102 12.49 -14.77 -20.98
C ARG A 102 13.46 -14.63 -19.80
N ALA A 103 14.71 -14.22 -20.06
CA ALA A 103 15.71 -14.07 -19.01
C ALA A 103 15.33 -13.02 -17.95
N LEU A 104 14.67 -11.94 -18.37
CA LEU A 104 14.10 -10.94 -17.47
C LEU A 104 13.08 -11.56 -16.51
N TYR A 105 12.11 -12.31 -17.03
CA TYR A 105 11.07 -12.90 -16.19
C TYR A 105 11.57 -14.06 -15.34
N GLU A 106 12.55 -14.83 -15.81
CA GLU A 106 13.27 -15.80 -14.97
C GLU A 106 13.93 -15.13 -13.77
N TYR A 107 14.57 -13.97 -13.99
CA TYR A 107 15.15 -13.18 -12.90
C TYR A 107 14.10 -12.64 -11.93
N LEU A 108 12.96 -12.15 -12.41
CA LEU A 108 11.86 -11.68 -11.56
C LEU A 108 11.35 -12.80 -10.66
N MET A 109 11.07 -13.97 -11.23
CA MET A 109 10.56 -15.13 -10.49
C MET A 109 11.58 -15.68 -9.47
N ALA A 110 12.88 -15.61 -9.76
CA ALA A 110 13.91 -16.08 -8.84
C ALA A 110 14.17 -15.13 -7.65
N ASN A 111 13.85 -13.84 -7.80
CA ASN A 111 14.26 -12.81 -6.83
C ASN A 111 13.10 -12.11 -6.11
N PHE A 112 11.90 -12.11 -6.68
CA PHE A 112 10.74 -11.42 -6.12
C PHE A 112 9.54 -12.38 -6.06
N ASN A 113 9.57 -13.29 -5.11
CA ASN A 113 8.60 -14.38 -4.94
C ASN A 113 8.21 -14.55 -3.46
N PRO A 114 7.15 -15.32 -3.15
CA PRO A 114 6.63 -15.42 -1.79
C PRO A 114 7.62 -15.96 -0.74
N ASP A 115 8.69 -16.63 -1.17
CA ASP A 115 9.72 -17.17 -0.27
C ASP A 115 10.77 -16.11 0.12
N LYS A 116 10.70 -14.91 -0.46
CA LYS A 116 11.62 -13.80 -0.21
C LYS A 116 10.89 -12.63 0.45
N PRO A 117 11.49 -11.99 1.48
CA PRO A 117 10.89 -10.82 2.09
C PRO A 117 10.93 -9.65 1.11
N ALA A 118 9.87 -8.84 1.11
CA ALA A 118 9.90 -7.53 0.46
C ALA A 118 10.97 -6.65 1.13
N PRO A 119 11.77 -5.88 0.36
CA PRO A 119 12.75 -4.98 0.94
C PRO A 119 12.06 -3.84 1.70
N ALA A 120 12.71 -3.34 2.75
CA ALA A 120 12.28 -2.11 3.40
C ALA A 120 12.58 -0.94 2.45
N LEU A 121 11.55 -0.17 2.10
CA LEU A 121 11.65 1.01 1.25
C LEU A 121 11.30 2.28 2.05
N PRO A 122 11.92 3.43 1.73
CA PRO A 122 11.48 4.73 2.23
C PRO A 122 10.00 4.97 1.93
N ARG A 123 9.30 5.67 2.82
CA ARG A 123 7.86 5.97 2.65
C ARG A 123 7.61 6.71 1.33
N GLU A 124 8.53 7.61 0.98
CA GLU A 124 8.47 8.42 -0.22
C GLU A 124 8.40 7.56 -1.49
N LEU A 125 9.06 6.39 -1.51
CA LEU A 125 8.94 5.44 -2.62
C LEU A 125 7.61 4.70 -2.59
N LEU A 126 7.12 4.27 -1.43
CA LEU A 126 5.85 3.56 -1.34
C LEU A 126 4.67 4.43 -1.83
N ASP A 127 4.73 5.73 -1.55
CA ASP A 127 3.70 6.70 -1.96
C ASP A 127 3.66 6.89 -3.49
N THR A 128 4.75 6.58 -4.21
CA THR A 128 4.73 6.62 -5.67
C THR A 128 3.79 5.56 -6.26
N TRP A 129 3.63 4.40 -5.60
CA TRP A 129 2.96 3.24 -6.19
C TRP A 129 1.49 3.49 -6.55
N THR A 130 0.75 4.26 -5.77
CA THR A 130 -0.69 4.48 -5.98
C THR A 130 -1.00 5.61 -6.96
N SER A 131 0.00 6.11 -7.70
CA SER A 131 -0.13 7.32 -8.52
C SER A 131 0.05 7.12 -10.04
N TYR A 132 0.19 5.88 -10.52
CA TYR A 132 0.33 5.57 -11.95
C TYR A 132 -0.89 4.85 -12.54
#